data_AF-A0A9X2D6R9-F1
#
_entry.id   AF-A0A9X2D6R9-F1
#
_cell.length_a   1.000
_cell.length_b   1.000
_cell.length_c   1.000
_cell.angle_alpha   90.00
_cell.angle_beta   90.00
_cell.angle_gamma   90.00
#
_symmetry.space_group_name_H-M   'P 1'
#
loop_
_entity.id
_entity.type
_entity.pdbx_description
1 polymer ?
#
loop_
_entity_poly.entity_id
_entity_poly.type
_entity_poly.pdbx_seq_one_letter_code
_entity_poly.pdbx_strand_id
1 'polypeptide(L)'
;MPAPTPVSDLLARLPLGWSEVRYRGRRWSVTRSVQVGGRSQKVLAHELGGTGLVSANVYVPDDGVERFRPCEMPAEEVVAFLEGWVPVAAPSAGGMTGGAAADVT
;
A
#
# COMPACT_ATOMS: atom_id res chain seq x y z
N MET A 1 -26.66 9.47 -6.19
CA MET A 1 -25.18 9.45 -6.28
C MET A 1 -24.71 8.46 -5.24
N PRO A 2 -23.87 7.46 -5.56
CA PRO A 2 -23.31 6.60 -4.52
C PRO A 2 -22.52 7.46 -3.52
N ALA A 3 -22.54 7.06 -2.25
CA ALA A 3 -21.69 7.68 -1.24
C ALA A 3 -20.20 7.52 -1.64
N PRO A 4 -19.32 8.47 -1.25
CA PRO A 4 -17.90 8.31 -1.48
C PRO A 4 -17.40 7.01 -0.81
N THR A 5 -16.52 6.29 -1.50
CA THR A 5 -15.89 5.07 -0.97
C THR A 5 -15.08 5.42 0.29
N PRO A 6 -15.30 4.75 1.43
CA PRO A 6 -14.48 4.92 2.63
C PRO A 6 -12.99 4.67 2.34
N VAL A 7 -12.09 5.43 2.97
CA VAL A 7 -10.64 5.27 2.74
C VAL A 7 -10.15 3.92 3.25
N SER A 8 -10.77 3.39 4.30
CA SER A 8 -10.54 2.04 4.82
C SER A 8 -10.79 0.94 3.78
N ASP A 9 -11.79 1.10 2.92
CA ASP A 9 -12.10 0.15 1.84
C ASP A 9 -11.06 0.26 0.71
N LEU A 10 -10.64 1.49 0.39
CA LEU A 10 -9.56 1.70 -0.58
C LEU A 10 -8.24 1.08 -0.11
N LEU A 11 -7.93 1.20 1.19
CA LEU A 11 -6.79 0.53 1.81
C LEU A 11 -6.92 -0.99 1.76
N ALA A 12 -8.12 -1.53 1.97
CA ALA A 12 -8.36 -2.98 1.96
C ALA A 12 -8.02 -3.65 0.62
N ARG A 13 -7.98 -2.89 -0.49
CA ARG A 13 -7.52 -3.37 -1.81
C ARG A 13 -6.03 -3.71 -1.84
N LEU A 14 -5.22 -3.14 -0.95
CA LEU A 14 -3.79 -3.44 -0.83
C LEU A 14 -3.59 -4.71 0.02
N PRO A 15 -2.70 -5.64 -0.38
CA PRO A 15 -2.30 -6.76 0.47
C PRO A 15 -1.78 -6.27 1.82
N LEU A 16 -1.97 -7.06 2.89
CA LEU A 16 -1.30 -6.80 4.15
C LEU A 16 0.21 -7.00 3.99
N GLY A 17 0.99 -6.17 4.68
CA GLY A 17 2.44 -6.15 4.56
C GLY A 17 2.90 -5.36 3.34
N TRP A 18 4.04 -5.77 2.79
CA TRP A 18 4.70 -5.09 1.68
C TRP A 18 4.19 -5.57 0.33
N SER A 19 4.06 -4.65 -0.63
CA SER A 19 3.69 -4.90 -2.02
C SER A 19 4.30 -3.85 -2.94
N GLU A 20 4.36 -4.16 -4.25
CA GLU A 20 4.68 -3.17 -5.29
C GLU A 20 3.46 -2.84 -6.14
N VAL A 21 3.28 -1.56 -6.43
CA VAL A 21 2.22 -1.05 -7.30
C VAL A 21 2.79 -0.07 -8.33
N ARG A 22 2.01 0.21 -9.37
CA ARG A 22 2.25 1.36 -10.25
C ARG A 22 1.20 2.43 -9.99
N TYR A 23 1.63 3.69 -9.96
CA TYR A 23 0.75 4.86 -9.90
C TYR A 23 1.34 5.99 -10.74
N ARG A 24 0.52 6.59 -11.61
CA ARG A 24 0.92 7.64 -12.58
C ARG A 24 2.20 7.28 -13.35
N GLY A 25 2.30 6.03 -13.82
CA GLY A 25 3.44 5.52 -14.59
C GLY A 25 4.71 5.21 -13.79
N ARG A 26 4.72 5.45 -12.47
CA ARG A 26 5.87 5.23 -11.57
C ARG A 26 5.65 3.97 -10.75
N ARG A 27 6.74 3.31 -10.33
CA ARG A 27 6.68 2.18 -9.40
C ARG A 27 6.74 2.69 -7.97
N TRP A 28 6.01 2.03 -7.07
CA TRP A 28 5.93 2.38 -5.66
C TRP A 28 6.05 1.10 -4.82
N SER A 29 6.83 1.18 -3.76
CA SER A 29 6.72 0.23 -2.65
C SER A 29 5.59 0.69 -1.74
N VAL A 30 4.73 -0.22 -1.30
CA VAL A 30 3.59 0.09 -0.44
C VAL A 30 3.55 -0.92 0.70
N THR A 31 3.55 -0.42 1.92
CA THR A 31 3.33 -1.22 3.12
C THR A 31 1.99 -0.85 3.72
N ARG A 32 1.08 -1.83 3.79
CA ARG A 32 -0.17 -1.72 4.54
C ARG A 32 -0.06 -2.52 5.84
N SER A 33 -0.44 -1.89 6.94
CA SER A 33 -0.52 -2.56 8.24
C SER A 33 -1.89 -2.34 8.86
N VAL A 34 -2.37 -3.34 9.56
CA VAL A 34 -3.61 -3.28 10.34
C VAL A 34 -3.26 -3.54 11.80
N GLN A 35 -3.84 -2.75 12.69
CA GLN A 35 -3.55 -2.77 14.13
C GLN A 35 -4.85 -2.77 14.93
N VAL A 36 -4.72 -2.98 16.24
CA VAL A 36 -5.82 -2.82 17.21
C VAL A 36 -7.05 -3.66 16.85
N GLY A 37 -6.82 -4.89 16.38
CA GLY A 37 -7.89 -5.84 16.01
C GLY A 37 -8.69 -5.43 14.77
N GLY A 38 -8.10 -4.68 13.83
CA GLY A 38 -8.79 -4.22 12.61
C GLY A 38 -9.20 -2.75 12.62
N ARG A 39 -9.19 -2.11 13.79
CA ARG A 39 -9.73 -0.76 14.01
C ARG A 39 -8.81 0.37 13.57
N SER A 40 -7.56 0.06 13.25
CA SER A 40 -6.59 1.02 12.73
C SER A 40 -5.89 0.42 11.53
N GLN A 41 -5.84 1.18 10.44
CA GLN A 41 -5.09 0.83 9.24
C GLN A 41 -4.08 1.93 8.95
N LYS A 42 -2.90 1.53 8.49
CA LYS A 42 -1.83 2.44 8.06
C LYS A 42 -1.38 2.05 6.67
N VAL A 43 -1.10 3.05 5.84
CA VAL A 43 -0.36 2.90 4.60
C VAL A 43 0.88 3.77 4.62
N LEU A 44 1.96 3.23 4.08
CA LEU A 44 3.18 3.96 3.78
C LEU A 44 3.67 3.50 2.41
N ALA A 45 3.73 4.42 1.46
CA ALA A 45 4.20 4.18 0.11
C ALA A 45 5.36 5.11 -0.25
N HIS A 46 6.40 4.57 -0.86
CA HIS A 46 7.53 5.32 -1.39
C HIS A 46 7.67 5.06 -2.88
N GLU A 47 7.88 6.13 -3.64
CA GLU A 47 8.23 6.03 -5.05
C GLU A 47 9.59 5.33 -5.20
N LEU A 48 9.62 4.27 -6.00
CA LEU A 48 10.85 3.53 -6.29
C LEU A 48 11.64 4.28 -7.37
N GLY A 49 12.72 4.92 -6.95
CA GLY A 49 13.58 5.74 -7.82
C GLY A 49 13.20 7.23 -7.85
N GLY A 50 12.35 7.69 -6.93
CA GLY A 50 12.01 9.10 -6.77
C GLY A 50 11.94 9.50 -5.30
N THR A 51 11.38 10.68 -5.05
CA THR A 51 11.19 11.24 -3.70
C THR A 51 9.74 11.24 -3.24
N GLY A 52 8.83 10.69 -4.05
CA GLY A 52 7.40 10.61 -3.73
C GLY A 52 7.14 9.79 -2.48
N LEU A 53 6.23 10.30 -1.64
CA LEU A 53 5.78 9.68 -0.40
C LEU A 53 4.25 9.77 -0.34
N VAL A 54 3.60 8.67 0.01
CA VAL A 54 2.18 8.66 0.39
C VAL A 54 2.04 7.96 1.74
N SER A 55 1.55 8.65 2.75
CA SER A 55 1.38 8.06 4.09
C SER A 55 0.09 8.54 4.73
N ALA A 56 -0.68 7.60 5.28
CA ALA A 56 -1.87 7.92 6.02
C ALA A 56 -2.27 6.83 7.02
N ASN A 57 -3.02 7.26 8.02
CA ASN A 57 -3.67 6.40 8.99
C ASN A 57 -5.20 6.55 8.88
N VAL A 58 -5.91 5.45 9.00
CA VAL A 58 -7.36 5.40 9.07
C VAL A 58 -7.76 4.69 10.36
N TYR A 59 -8.66 5.30 11.11
CA TYR A 59 -9.20 4.73 12.34
C TYR A 59 -10.70 4.53 12.18
N VAL A 60 -11.18 3.34 12.54
CA VAL A 60 -12.61 3.01 12.62
C VAL A 60 -12.91 2.66 14.08
N PRO A 61 -13.23 3.66 14.91
CA PRO A 61 -13.62 3.46 16.31
C PRO A 61 -15.00 2.80 16.42
N ASP A 62 -15.42 2.48 17.65
CA ASP A 62 -16.66 1.75 17.94
C ASP A 62 -17.93 2.48 17.46
N ASP A 63 -17.89 3.81 17.36
CA ASP A 63 -18.96 4.62 16.80
C ASP A 63 -19.11 4.49 15.27
N GLY A 64 -18.21 3.74 14.62
CA GLY A 64 -18.26 3.45 13.18
C GLY A 64 -17.88 4.63 12.28
N VAL A 65 -17.57 5.81 12.83
CA VAL A 65 -17.19 6.98 12.03
C VAL A 65 -15.71 6.93 11.69
N GLU A 66 -15.41 6.74 10.40
CA GLU A 66 -14.04 6.75 9.88
C GLU A 66 -13.33 8.09 10.19
N ARG A 67 -12.12 7.97 10.74
CA ARG A 67 -11.19 9.10 10.95
C ARG A 67 -9.98 8.91 10.05
N PHE A 68 -9.91 9.70 8.98
CA PHE A 68 -8.79 9.70 8.04
C PHE A 68 -7.74 10.75 8.42
N ARG A 69 -6.47 10.35 8.48
CA ARG A 69 -5.33 11.22 8.84
C ARG A 69 -4.12 11.01 7.89
N PRO A 70 -3.97 11.86 6.87
CA PRO A 70 -2.74 11.97 6.09
C PRO A 70 -1.55 12.48 6.93
N CYS A 71 -0.32 12.05 6.61
CA CYS A 71 0.90 12.58 7.22
C CYS A 71 1.55 13.62 6.30
N GLU A 72 1.50 14.91 6.67
CA GLU A 72 2.27 15.99 6.03
C GLU A 72 2.08 16.12 4.51
N MET A 73 0.90 15.74 4.02
CA MET A 73 0.53 15.81 2.61
C MET A 73 -0.99 15.99 2.45
N PRO A 74 -1.49 16.51 1.32
CA PRO A 74 -2.91 16.77 1.16
C PRO A 74 -3.73 15.47 1.06
N ALA A 75 -4.91 15.48 1.68
CA ALA A 75 -5.82 14.33 1.74
C ALA A 75 -6.21 13.80 0.36
N GLU A 76 -6.45 14.71 -0.59
CA GLU A 76 -6.81 14.38 -1.97
C GLU A 76 -5.73 13.59 -2.71
N GLU A 77 -4.44 13.84 -2.45
CA GLU A 77 -3.35 13.10 -3.08
C GLU A 77 -3.28 11.66 -2.58
N VAL A 78 -3.52 11.46 -1.28
CA VAL A 78 -3.61 10.11 -0.70
C VAL A 78 -4.80 9.35 -1.29
N VAL A 79 -5.98 9.97 -1.36
CA VAL A 79 -7.17 9.33 -1.94
C VAL A 79 -6.94 9.01 -3.42
N ALA A 80 -6.42 9.95 -4.20
CA ALA A 80 -6.10 9.73 -5.61
C ALA A 80 -5.09 8.59 -5.81
N PHE A 81 -4.08 8.48 -4.94
CA PHE A 81 -3.16 7.35 -4.94
C PHE A 81 -3.87 6.03 -4.68
N LEU A 82 -4.67 5.96 -3.59
CA LEU A 82 -5.38 4.76 -3.17
C LEU A 82 -6.45 4.30 -4.18
N GLU A 83 -7.03 5.23 -4.92
CA GLU A 83 -7.97 4.94 -6.00
C GLU A 83 -7.25 4.42 -7.25
N GLY A 84 -6.16 5.07 -7.66
CA GLY A 84 -5.56 4.95 -8.98
C GLY A 84 -4.34 4.03 -9.11
N TRP A 85 -3.86 3.41 -8.03
CA TRP A 85 -2.78 2.43 -8.15
C TRP A 85 -3.25 1.16 -8.87
N VAL A 86 -2.30 0.49 -9.54
CA VAL A 86 -2.51 -0.82 -10.18
C VAL A 86 -1.43 -1.81 -9.72
N PRO A 87 -1.76 -3.11 -9.54
CA PRO A 87 -0.78 -4.09 -9.10
C PRO A 87 0.35 -4.21 -10.12
N VAL A 88 1.59 -4.32 -9.63
CA VAL A 88 2.67 -4.85 -10.48
C VAL A 88 2.38 -6.35 -10.63
N ALA A 89 2.36 -6.86 -11.86
CA ALA A 89 2.25 -8.30 -12.08
C ALA A 89 3.35 -8.99 -11.26
N ALA A 90 2.96 -10.00 -10.47
CA ALA A 90 3.94 -10.82 -9.78
C ALA A 90 4.99 -11.28 -10.81
N PRO A 91 6.28 -11.28 -10.47
CA PRO A 91 7.26 -11.90 -11.34
C PRO A 91 6.76 -13.33 -11.60
N SER A 92 6.53 -13.68 -12.85
CA SER A 92 6.26 -15.06 -13.24
C SER A 92 7.36 -15.90 -12.61
N ALA A 93 7.00 -16.94 -11.86
CA ALA A 93 7.95 -17.86 -11.24
C ALA A 93 8.72 -18.62 -12.34
N GLY A 94 9.71 -17.96 -12.94
CA GLY A 94 10.59 -18.50 -13.96
C GLY A 94 11.91 -18.90 -13.34
N GLY A 95 12.08 -20.21 -13.11
CA GLY A 95 13.38 -20.88 -13.08
C GLY A 95 14.27 -20.62 -11.87
N MET A 96 13.91 -21.18 -10.71
CA MET A 96 14.90 -21.50 -9.68
C MET A 96 15.57 -22.84 -10.04
N THR A 97 16.48 -22.85 -11.02
CA THR A 97 17.48 -23.94 -11.13
C THR A 97 18.61 -23.60 -10.18
N GLY A 98 18.62 -24.29 -9.03
CA GLY A 98 19.70 -24.21 -8.06
C GLY A 98 21.02 -24.69 -8.67
N GLY A 99 21.98 -23.78 -8.77
CA GLY A 99 23.40 -24.12 -8.87
C GLY A 99 23.93 -24.29 -7.46
N ALA A 100 24.23 -25.53 -7.09
CA ALA A 100 24.87 -25.89 -5.83
C ALA A 100 26.22 -25.16 -5.68
N ALA A 101 26.46 -24.71 -4.45
CA ALA A 101 27.69 -24.05 -4.02
C ALA A 101 28.92 -24.92 -4.31
N ALA A 102 29.94 -24.28 -4.89
CA ALA A 102 31.28 -24.81 -4.99
C ALA A 102 31.99 -24.70 -3.63
N ASP A 103 32.48 -25.86 -3.17
CA ASP A 103 33.77 -26.12 -2.56
C ASP A 103 34.54 -24.93 -1.93
N VAL A 104 34.76 -25.01 -0.62
CA VAL A 104 35.93 -24.40 0.02
C VAL A 104 36.67 -25.48 0.79
N THR A 105 37.91 -25.69 0.36
CA THR A 105 38.96 -26.52 0.95
C THR A 105 39.33 -26.05 2.35
#